data_AF-A0A7X2L5L6-F1
#
_entry.id   AF-A0A7X2L5L6-F1
#
_cell.length_a   1.000
_cell.length_b   1.000
_cell.length_c   1.000
_cell.angle_alpha   90.00
_cell.angle_beta   90.00
_cell.angle_gamma   90.00
#
_symmetry.space_group_name_H-M   'P 1'
#
loop_
_entity.id
_entity.type
_entity.pdbx_description
1 polymer ?
#
loop_
_entity_poly.entity_id
_entity_poly.type
_entity_poly.pdbx_seq_one_letter_code
_entity_poly.pdbx_strand_id
1 'polypeptide(L)'
;MSDEDFEEGDYQNSVETDLSKVKDMPEVPKTKKKQRVLNGVKVWDRDPKTAQRAIKKAHSLCEFDSSHTTFVSNASKKNYVEAHHLIPMKFQNDFTNSIDTESNILALCPNCHRMIHLARPKEKKELLKSFYEQRKDNLSNLDINFTLSDLNGFYGLK
;
A
#
# COMPACT_ATOMS: atom_id res chain seq x y z
N MET A 1 13.95 9.50 12.09
CA MET A 1 13.22 8.68 11.10
C MET A 1 13.64 7.25 11.34
N SER A 2 12.68 6.32 11.41
CA SER A 2 12.99 4.89 11.43
C SER A 2 13.50 4.46 10.05
N ASP A 3 14.13 3.28 9.96
CA ASP A 3 14.51 2.69 8.68
C ASP A 3 13.27 2.44 7.78
N GLU A 4 12.12 2.15 8.40
CA GLU A 4 10.82 2.01 7.71
C GLU A 4 10.38 3.34 7.06
N ASP A 5 10.48 4.48 7.76
CA ASP A 5 10.12 5.80 7.21
C ASP A 5 10.98 6.18 5.98
N PHE A 6 12.26 5.80 5.99
CA PHE A 6 13.18 6.10 4.88
C PHE A 6 12.85 5.25 3.65
N GLU A 7 12.58 3.95 3.84
CA GLU A 7 12.20 3.05 2.76
C GLU A 7 10.84 3.36 2.14
N GLU A 8 9.89 3.89 2.92
CA GLU A 8 8.61 4.38 2.41
C GLU A 8 8.78 5.63 1.55
N GLY A 9 9.62 6.58 1.97
CA GLY A 9 9.89 7.82 1.22
C GLY A 9 10.54 7.55 -0.15
N ASP A 10 11.58 6.71 -0.18
CA ASP A 10 12.24 6.31 -1.43
C ASP A 10 11.27 5.61 -2.40
N TYR A 11 10.39 4.77 -1.86
CA TYR A 11 9.38 4.10 -2.65
C TYR A 11 8.36 5.09 -3.21
N GLN A 12 7.82 5.99 -2.38
CA GLN A 12 6.85 7.00 -2.84
C GLN A 12 7.40 7.85 -3.98
N ASN A 13 8.67 8.26 -3.90
CA ASN A 13 9.33 9.02 -4.97
C ASN A 13 9.36 8.25 -6.30
N SER A 14 9.51 6.93 -6.26
CA SER A 14 9.49 6.08 -7.46
C SER A 14 8.09 5.90 -8.07
N VAL A 15 7.04 6.18 -7.30
CA VAL A 15 5.64 6.07 -7.73
C VAL A 15 5.18 7.34 -8.46
N GLU A 16 5.73 8.50 -8.13
CA GLU A 16 5.38 9.78 -8.76
C GLU A 16 5.69 9.78 -10.26
N THR A 17 4.62 9.74 -11.07
CA THR A 17 4.72 9.75 -12.54
C THR A 17 3.42 10.27 -13.15
N ASP A 18 3.48 10.52 -14.46
CA ASP A 18 2.31 10.82 -15.27
C ASP A 18 1.41 9.58 -15.42
N LEU A 19 0.35 9.53 -14.61
CA LEU A 19 -0.58 8.40 -14.53
C LEU A 19 -1.36 8.15 -15.83
N SER A 20 -1.42 9.13 -16.75
CA SER A 20 -2.06 8.94 -18.06
C SER A 20 -1.32 7.92 -18.93
N LYS A 21 -0.03 7.71 -18.68
CA LYS A 21 0.83 6.76 -19.40
C LYS A 21 0.81 5.36 -18.79
N VAL A 22 0.23 5.21 -17.61
CA VAL A 22 0.16 3.94 -16.89
C VAL A 22 -0.94 3.08 -17.53
N LYS A 23 -0.54 1.96 -18.12
CA LYS A 23 -1.48 1.02 -18.73
C LYS A 23 -2.15 0.17 -17.66
N ASP A 24 -3.44 -0.07 -17.85
CA ASP A 24 -4.17 -1.02 -17.02
C ASP A 24 -3.71 -2.44 -17.35
N MET A 25 -3.74 -3.30 -16.34
CA MET A 25 -3.33 -4.70 -16.46
C MET A 25 -4.28 -5.54 -15.62
N PRO A 26 -4.70 -6.73 -16.10
CA PRO A 26 -5.43 -7.66 -15.25
C PRO A 26 -4.57 -8.03 -14.05
N GLU A 27 -5.19 -8.04 -12.88
CA GLU A 27 -4.54 -8.46 -11.66
C GLU A 27 -4.62 -9.98 -11.55
N VAL A 28 -3.47 -10.62 -11.45
CA VAL A 28 -3.32 -12.07 -11.36
C VAL A 28 -2.32 -12.41 -10.25
N PRO A 29 -2.40 -13.62 -9.66
CA PRO A 29 -1.38 -14.08 -8.72
C PRO A 29 0.03 -13.93 -9.30
N LYS A 30 0.94 -13.35 -8.51
CA LYS A 30 2.35 -13.17 -8.88
C LYS A 30 3.23 -13.99 -7.97
N THR A 31 4.31 -14.53 -8.52
CA THR A 31 5.37 -15.15 -7.70
C THR A 31 6.18 -14.08 -6.97
N LYS A 32 6.76 -14.44 -5.82
CA LYS A 32 7.60 -13.52 -5.04
C LYS A 32 8.83 -13.11 -5.84
N LYS A 33 9.17 -11.82 -5.80
CA LYS A 33 10.43 -11.30 -6.32
C LYS A 33 11.61 -11.69 -5.42
N LYS A 34 12.84 -11.51 -5.92
CA LYS A 34 14.04 -11.71 -5.10
C LYS A 34 14.15 -10.63 -4.03
N GLN A 35 14.70 -10.98 -2.87
CA GLN A 35 15.13 -10.00 -1.89
C GLN A 35 16.42 -9.31 -2.35
N ARG A 36 16.57 -8.04 -2.01
CA ARG A 36 17.83 -7.30 -2.12
C ARG A 36 18.31 -6.91 -0.72
N VAL A 37 19.61 -6.62 -0.59
CA VAL A 37 20.18 -6.11 0.66
C VAL A 37 20.28 -4.59 0.54
N LEU A 38 19.63 -3.87 1.45
CA LEU A 38 19.69 -2.42 1.58
C LEU A 38 20.20 -2.10 2.99
N ASN A 39 21.33 -1.38 3.11
CA ASN A 39 21.94 -1.03 4.40
C ASN A 39 22.12 -2.22 5.38
N GLY A 40 22.39 -3.43 4.85
CA GLY A 40 22.55 -4.65 5.65
C GLY A 40 21.23 -5.38 5.99
N VAL A 41 20.08 -4.83 5.63
CA VAL A 41 18.75 -5.43 5.85
C VAL A 41 18.24 -6.07 4.55
N LYS A 42 17.63 -7.26 4.66
CA LYS A 42 16.98 -7.92 3.52
C LYS A 42 15.60 -7.33 3.30
N VAL A 43 15.39 -6.74 2.13
CA VAL A 43 14.13 -6.11 1.73
C VAL A 43 13.56 -6.77 0.48
N TRP A 44 12.24 -6.86 0.39
CA TRP A 44 11.55 -7.33 -0.81
C TRP A 44 11.53 -6.24 -1.87
N ASP A 45 11.81 -6.60 -3.11
CA ASP A 45 11.69 -5.68 -4.23
C ASP A 45 10.22 -5.34 -4.51
N ARG A 46 9.93 -4.06 -4.76
CA ARG A 46 8.58 -3.53 -5.01
C ARG A 46 8.53 -3.01 -6.45
N ASP A 47 7.45 -3.24 -7.19
CA ASP A 47 7.25 -2.65 -8.51
C ASP A 47 6.46 -1.34 -8.40
N PRO A 48 7.08 -0.17 -8.67
CA PRO A 48 6.38 1.11 -8.62
C PRO A 48 5.18 1.17 -9.59
N LYS A 49 5.22 0.41 -10.70
CA LYS A 49 4.09 0.35 -11.63
C LYS A 49 2.84 -0.26 -10.99
N THR A 50 2.99 -1.16 -10.02
CA THR A 50 1.86 -1.73 -9.27
C THR A 50 1.19 -0.65 -8.42
N ALA A 51 1.97 0.16 -7.69
CA ALA A 51 1.42 1.31 -6.97
C ALA A 51 0.78 2.35 -7.89
N GLN A 52 1.43 2.67 -9.02
CA GLN A 52 0.88 3.60 -10.01
C GLN A 52 -0.48 3.14 -10.56
N ARG A 53 -0.64 1.83 -10.84
CA ARG A 53 -1.93 1.26 -11.26
C ARG A 53 -2.97 1.32 -10.15
N ALA A 54 -2.59 1.02 -8.90
CA ALA A 54 -3.49 1.14 -7.75
C ALA A 54 -3.99 2.58 -7.55
N ILE A 55 -3.08 3.57 -7.55
CA ILE A 55 -3.43 5.00 -7.44
C ILE A 55 -4.30 5.45 -8.61
N LYS A 56 -4.00 4.99 -9.84
CA LYS A 56 -4.82 5.29 -11.02
C LYS A 56 -6.24 4.73 -10.87
N LYS A 57 -6.38 3.49 -10.40
CA LYS A 57 -7.69 2.85 -10.11
C LYS A 57 -8.47 3.59 -9.02
N ALA A 58 -7.79 4.12 -8.01
CA ALA A 58 -8.37 4.97 -6.98
C ALA A 58 -8.65 6.41 -7.45
N HIS A 59 -8.43 6.73 -8.73
CA HIS A 59 -8.60 8.07 -9.31
C HIS A 59 -7.80 9.17 -8.59
N SER A 60 -6.66 8.82 -7.99
CA SER A 60 -5.87 9.72 -7.14
C SER A 60 -6.67 10.33 -5.97
N LEU A 61 -7.70 9.62 -5.50
CA LEU A 61 -8.48 9.98 -4.31
C LEU A 61 -8.02 9.12 -3.13
N CYS A 62 -8.16 9.66 -1.92
CA CYS A 62 -7.89 8.88 -0.72
C CYS A 62 -8.98 7.81 -0.54
N GLU A 63 -8.57 6.58 -0.30
CA GLU A 63 -9.48 5.45 -0.15
C GLU A 63 -10.14 5.35 1.22
N PHE A 64 -9.65 6.12 2.21
CA PHE A 64 -10.35 6.26 3.48
C PHE A 64 -11.53 7.24 3.36
N ASP A 65 -11.30 8.36 2.68
CA ASP A 65 -12.30 9.40 2.43
C ASP A 65 -11.96 10.12 1.12
N SER A 66 -12.81 9.95 0.12
CA SER A 66 -12.59 10.51 -1.22
C SER A 66 -12.70 12.04 -1.30
N SER A 67 -13.21 12.69 -0.25
CA SER A 67 -13.24 14.15 -0.13
C SER A 67 -11.89 14.75 0.28
N HIS A 68 -10.96 13.94 0.80
CA HIS A 68 -9.63 14.41 1.16
C HIS A 68 -8.83 14.85 -0.06
N THR A 69 -8.55 16.14 -0.12
CA THR A 69 -7.69 16.75 -1.12
C THR A 69 -6.37 17.23 -0.51
N THR A 70 -5.35 17.29 -1.34
CA THR A 70 -4.01 17.77 -1.01
C THR A 70 -3.59 18.78 -2.09
N PHE A 71 -2.30 18.83 -2.46
CA PHE A 71 -1.83 19.61 -3.59
C PHE A 71 -1.91 18.79 -4.89
N VAL A 72 -1.90 19.48 -6.03
CA VAL A 72 -1.77 18.81 -7.34
C VAL A 72 -0.30 18.50 -7.59
N SER A 73 0.05 17.23 -7.75
CA SER A 73 1.42 16.82 -8.06
C SER A 73 1.85 17.32 -9.44
N ASN A 74 3.08 17.82 -9.52
CA ASN A 74 3.66 18.21 -10.80
C ASN A 74 3.90 17.00 -11.72
N ALA A 75 4.17 15.81 -11.16
CA ALA A 75 4.44 14.61 -11.93
C ALA A 75 3.15 13.97 -12.45
N SER A 76 2.18 13.73 -11.56
CA SER A 76 0.92 13.06 -11.93
C SER A 76 -0.14 13.99 -12.51
N LYS A 77 -0.02 15.31 -12.28
CA LYS A 77 -1.04 16.32 -12.60
C LYS A 77 -2.40 16.04 -11.94
N LYS A 78 -2.40 15.28 -10.85
CA LYS A 78 -3.58 14.89 -10.06
C LYS A 78 -3.37 15.23 -8.59
N ASN A 79 -4.43 15.10 -7.80
CA ASN A 79 -4.39 15.16 -6.34
C ASN A 79 -3.29 14.22 -5.80
N TYR A 80 -2.45 14.71 -4.89
CA TYR A 80 -1.34 13.93 -4.36
C TYR A 80 -1.83 12.96 -3.28
N VAL A 81 -1.43 11.69 -3.43
CA VAL A 81 -1.70 10.59 -2.51
C VAL A 81 -0.46 9.70 -2.44
N GLU A 82 -0.29 9.05 -1.30
CA GLU A 82 0.81 8.15 -0.99
C GLU A 82 0.35 6.69 -1.17
N ALA A 83 1.20 5.88 -1.78
CA ALA A 83 0.98 4.44 -1.92
C ALA A 83 1.35 3.73 -0.62
N HIS A 84 0.42 2.98 -0.06
CA HIS A 84 0.65 2.25 1.19
C HIS A 84 0.17 0.80 1.08
N HIS A 85 1.05 -0.17 1.34
CA HIS A 85 0.71 -1.59 1.37
C HIS A 85 -0.11 -1.92 2.64
N LEU A 86 -1.38 -2.34 2.49
CA LEU A 86 -2.26 -2.71 3.59
C LEU A 86 -1.67 -3.85 4.44
N ILE A 87 -1.20 -4.91 3.80
CA ILE A 87 -0.32 -5.92 4.41
C ILE A 87 1.12 -5.44 4.19
N PRO A 88 1.85 -5.03 5.25
CA PRO A 88 3.19 -4.51 5.10
C PRO A 88 4.14 -5.53 4.45
N MET A 89 5.02 -5.08 3.54
CA MET A 89 5.92 -5.95 2.78
C MET A 89 6.85 -6.82 3.64
N LYS A 90 7.11 -6.44 4.91
CA LYS A 90 7.88 -7.28 5.85
C LYS A 90 7.23 -8.65 6.12
N PHE A 91 5.91 -8.77 5.95
CA PHE A 91 5.15 -10.01 6.11
C PHE A 91 5.05 -10.85 4.82
N GLN A 92 5.73 -10.48 3.73
CA GLN A 92 5.74 -11.25 2.47
C GLN A 92 6.16 -12.72 2.63
N ASN A 93 6.89 -13.07 3.69
CA ASN A 93 7.23 -14.46 3.97
C ASN A 93 6.03 -15.32 4.40
N ASP A 94 4.98 -14.71 4.93
CA ASP A 94 3.82 -15.41 5.49
C ASP A 94 2.82 -15.85 4.41
N PHE A 95 3.02 -15.41 3.17
CA PHE A 95 2.14 -15.68 2.04
C PHE A 95 2.88 -16.45 0.95
N THR A 96 2.22 -17.33 0.20
CA THR A 96 2.86 -18.04 -0.93
C THR A 96 3.11 -17.12 -2.13
N ASN A 97 2.11 -16.33 -2.48
CA ASN A 97 2.17 -15.37 -3.59
C ASN A 97 2.76 -14.03 -3.15
N SER A 98 3.21 -13.23 -4.11
CA SER A 98 3.66 -11.85 -3.88
C SER A 98 2.50 -11.02 -3.33
N ILE A 99 2.73 -10.30 -2.23
CA ILE A 99 1.78 -9.32 -1.68
C ILE A 99 1.99 -7.92 -2.28
N ASP A 100 2.96 -7.74 -3.18
CA ASP A 100 3.10 -6.53 -4.01
C ASP A 100 2.07 -6.55 -5.17
N THR A 101 0.82 -6.28 -4.82
CA THR A 101 -0.36 -6.34 -5.69
C THR A 101 -1.13 -5.02 -5.61
N GLU A 102 -1.93 -4.70 -6.64
CA GLU A 102 -2.76 -3.49 -6.63
C GLU A 102 -3.84 -3.58 -5.54
N SER A 103 -4.34 -4.78 -5.31
CA SER A 103 -5.30 -5.10 -4.27
C SER A 103 -4.74 -4.96 -2.85
N ASN A 104 -3.42 -5.02 -2.68
CA ASN A 104 -2.76 -4.75 -1.40
C ASN A 104 -2.32 -3.28 -1.25
N ILE A 105 -2.32 -2.47 -2.30
CA ILE A 105 -1.88 -1.06 -2.23
C ILE A 105 -3.08 -0.14 -2.13
N LEU A 106 -3.04 0.74 -1.14
CA LEU A 106 -4.00 1.81 -0.90
C LEU A 106 -3.43 3.15 -1.40
N ALA A 107 -4.29 3.96 -2.01
CA ALA A 107 -4.03 5.39 -2.22
C ALA A 107 -4.52 6.19 -1.01
N LEU A 108 -3.61 6.77 -0.22
CA LEU A 108 -3.96 7.51 1.00
C LEU A 108 -3.49 8.96 0.91
N CYS A 109 -4.26 9.91 1.45
CA CYS A 109 -3.70 11.23 1.71
C CYS A 109 -2.63 11.13 2.83
N PRO A 110 -1.67 12.06 2.92
CA PRO A 110 -0.60 12.00 3.92
C PRO A 110 -1.11 11.90 5.37
N ASN A 111 -2.26 12.51 5.67
CA ASN A 111 -2.88 12.42 6.99
C ASN A 111 -3.40 11.01 7.31
N CYS A 112 -4.12 10.38 6.39
CA CYS A 112 -4.62 9.02 6.57
C CYS A 112 -3.49 7.99 6.58
N HIS A 113 -2.45 8.21 5.77
CA HIS A 113 -1.25 7.39 5.79
C HIS A 113 -0.56 7.47 7.15
N ARG A 114 -0.33 8.67 7.70
CA ARG A 114 0.25 8.79 9.05
C ARG A 114 -0.68 8.27 10.15
N MET A 115 -2.01 8.39 9.98
CA MET A 115 -2.99 7.86 10.92
C MET A 115 -2.86 6.33 11.08
N ILE A 116 -2.70 5.57 9.99
CA ILE A 116 -2.57 4.10 10.07
C ILE A 116 -1.35 3.67 10.90
N HIS A 117 -0.27 4.47 10.92
CA HIS A 117 0.97 4.16 11.64
C HIS A 117 1.05 4.79 13.04
N LEU A 118 0.46 5.98 13.26
CA LEU A 118 0.72 6.79 14.45
C LEU A 118 -0.50 7.02 15.35
N ALA A 119 -1.72 6.80 14.85
CA ALA A 119 -2.93 7.06 15.63
C ALA A 119 -3.08 6.11 16.83
N ARG A 120 -4.02 6.42 17.71
CA ARG A 120 -4.30 5.56 18.86
C ARG A 120 -4.87 4.22 18.38
N PRO A 121 -4.71 3.14 19.16
CA PRO A 121 -5.20 1.81 18.77
C PRO A 121 -6.66 1.77 18.31
N LYS A 122 -7.54 2.54 18.95
CA LYS A 122 -8.96 2.61 18.57
C LYS A 122 -9.14 3.13 17.14
N GLU A 123 -8.53 4.26 16.81
CA GLU A 123 -8.62 4.89 15.49
C GLU A 123 -7.97 4.02 14.41
N LYS A 124 -6.82 3.41 14.71
CA LYS A 124 -6.18 2.45 13.81
C LYS A 124 -7.08 1.26 13.51
N LYS A 125 -7.71 0.66 14.53
CA LYS A 125 -8.61 -0.49 14.35
C LYS A 125 -9.82 -0.15 13.47
N GLU A 126 -10.39 1.04 13.62
CA GLU A 126 -11.50 1.50 12.78
C GLU A 126 -11.09 1.61 11.31
N LEU A 127 -9.93 2.23 11.05
CA LEU A 127 -9.38 2.40 9.71
C LEU A 127 -8.94 1.07 9.07
N LEU A 128 -8.23 0.21 9.80
CA LEU A 128 -7.84 -1.13 9.35
C LEU A 128 -9.04 -2.03 9.06
N LYS A 129 -10.09 -1.95 9.90
CA LYS A 129 -11.33 -2.69 9.64
C LYS A 129 -11.98 -2.25 8.34
N SER A 130 -12.03 -0.94 8.06
CA SER A 130 -12.57 -0.43 6.79
C SER A 130 -11.80 -1.01 5.60
N PHE A 131 -10.46 -0.94 5.62
CA PHE A 131 -9.65 -1.46 4.51
C PHE A 131 -9.69 -2.99 4.39
N TYR A 132 -9.78 -3.71 5.51
CA TYR A 132 -9.97 -5.16 5.50
C TYR A 132 -11.23 -5.54 4.71
N GLU A 133 -12.37 -4.94 5.02
CA GLU A 133 -13.63 -5.23 4.32
C GLU A 133 -13.56 -4.87 2.83
N GLN A 134 -12.85 -3.79 2.48
CA GLN A 134 -12.67 -3.37 1.09
C GLN A 134 -11.75 -4.31 0.28
N ARG A 135 -10.77 -4.95 0.91
CA ARG A 135 -9.67 -5.64 0.21
C ARG A 135 -9.65 -7.17 0.37
N LYS A 136 -10.32 -7.74 1.38
CA LYS A 136 -10.24 -9.17 1.71
C LYS A 136 -10.59 -10.10 0.53
N ASP A 137 -11.64 -9.79 -0.22
CA ASP A 137 -12.11 -10.66 -1.31
C ASP A 137 -11.17 -10.57 -2.52
N ASN A 138 -10.70 -9.37 -2.85
CA ASN A 138 -9.74 -9.16 -3.92
C ASN A 138 -8.40 -9.86 -3.64
N LEU A 139 -7.93 -9.79 -2.39
CA LEU A 139 -6.70 -10.48 -1.97
C LEU A 139 -6.89 -11.99 -1.90
N SER A 140 -8.06 -12.47 -1.48
CA SER A 140 -8.40 -13.90 -1.50
C SER A 140 -8.37 -14.48 -2.91
N ASN A 141 -8.85 -13.74 -3.92
CA ASN A 141 -8.77 -14.11 -5.33
C ASN A 141 -7.32 -14.21 -5.87
N LEU A 142 -6.33 -13.70 -5.13
CA LEU A 142 -4.90 -13.79 -5.42
C LEU A 142 -4.19 -14.84 -4.55
N ASP A 143 -4.95 -15.69 -3.85
CA ASP A 143 -4.51 -16.62 -2.81
C ASP A 143 -3.74 -15.95 -1.65
N ILE A 144 -4.08 -14.69 -1.35
CA ILE A 144 -3.56 -13.92 -0.22
C ILE A 144 -4.65 -13.84 0.84
N ASN A 145 -4.70 -14.86 1.71
CA ASN A 145 -5.73 -14.99 2.73
C ASN A 145 -5.21 -14.54 4.09
N PHE A 146 -5.98 -13.70 4.79
CA PHE A 146 -5.67 -13.20 6.13
C PHE A 146 -6.96 -12.79 6.83
N THR A 147 -6.94 -12.74 8.16
CA THR A 147 -8.05 -12.27 8.97
C THR A 147 -7.86 -10.82 9.41
N LEU A 148 -8.94 -10.18 9.87
CA LEU A 148 -8.83 -8.87 10.53
C LEU A 148 -7.92 -8.92 11.77
N SER A 149 -7.84 -10.08 12.45
CA SER A 149 -6.94 -10.28 13.58
C SER A 149 -5.48 -10.26 13.13
N ASP A 150 -5.15 -10.94 12.03
CA ASP A 150 -3.80 -10.93 11.44
C ASP A 150 -3.42 -9.51 11.04
N LEU A 151 -4.34 -8.80 10.38
CA LEU A 151 -4.14 -7.41 9.99
C LEU A 151 -3.83 -6.52 11.20
N ASN A 152 -4.62 -6.61 12.27
CA ASN A 152 -4.34 -5.88 13.51
C ASN A 152 -2.96 -6.24 14.07
N GLY A 153 -2.58 -7.52 14.03
CA GLY A 153 -1.26 -8.01 14.43
C GLY A 153 -0.12 -7.38 13.63
N PHE A 154 -0.28 -7.20 12.31
CA PHE A 154 0.71 -6.57 11.44
C PHE A 154 1.04 -5.11 11.84
N TYR A 155 0.08 -4.42 12.48
CA TYR A 155 0.23 -3.06 13.00
C TYR A 155 0.49 -3.00 14.51
N GLY A 156 0.80 -4.14 15.15
CA GLY A 156 1.13 -4.23 16.57
C GLY A 156 -0.08 -4.00 17.49
N LEU A 157 -1.30 -4.22 17.00
CA LEU A 157 -2.54 -4.08 17.76
C LEU A 157 -2.96 -5.44 18.30
N LYS A 158 -3.04 -5.55 19.63
CA LYS A 158 -3.60 -6.72 20.34
C LYS A 158 -5.10 -6.55 20.56
#